data_AF-A0A2U1J5E7-F1
#
_entry.id   AF-A0A2U1J5E7-F1
#
_cell.length_a   1.000
_cell.length_b   1.000
_cell.length_c   1.000
_cell.angle_alpha   90.00
_cell.angle_beta   90.00
_cell.angle_gamma   90.00
#
_symmetry.space_group_name_H-M   'P 1'
#
loop_
_entity.id
_entity.type
_entity.pdbx_description
1 polymer ?
#
loop_
_entity_poly.entity_id
_entity_poly.type
_entity_poly.pdbx_seq_one_letter_code
_entity_poly.pdbx_strand_id
1 'polypeptide(L)' 'MGKLSIEKKSGIKESLKAGKSVCDVSSKFGISKSTVHRMGRTINSTVMKSKGCCPIKLLPQTKRSIVRMMAHGKHKTA' A
#
# COMPACT_ATOMS: atom_id res chain seq x y z
N MET A 1 -0.20 16.15 7.22
CA MET A 1 -0.31 16.03 5.75
C MET A 1 -1.64 15.35 5.42
N GLY A 2 -2.65 16.13 5.03
CA GLY A 2 -3.98 15.60 4.68
C GLY A 2 -3.96 14.68 3.47
N LYS A 3 -4.91 13.74 3.39
CA LYS A 3 -5.07 12.90 2.19
C LYS A 3 -5.52 13.77 1.02
N LEU A 4 -4.82 13.67 -0.11
CA LEU A 4 -5.28 14.27 -1.37
C LEU A 4 -6.62 13.64 -1.81
N SER A 5 -7.53 14.49 -2.29
CA SER A 5 -8.80 14.06 -2.88
C SER A 5 -8.54 13.15 -4.09
N ILE A 6 -9.53 12.30 -4.40
CA ILE A 6 -9.42 11.32 -5.49
C ILE A 6 -9.27 12.04 -6.84
N GLU A 7 -10.05 13.09 -7.06
CA GLU A 7 -10.01 13.93 -8.27
C GLU A 7 -8.64 14.60 -8.49
N LYS A 8 -8.03 15.12 -7.43
CA LYS A 8 -6.68 15.70 -7.55
C LYS A 8 -5.67 14.63 -7.96
N LYS A 9 -5.78 13.41 -7.43
CA LYS A 9 -4.87 12.31 -7.79
C LYS A 9 -5.00 11.87 -9.24
N SER A 10 -6.21 11.80 -9.80
CA SER A 10 -6.40 11.44 -11.21
C SER A 10 -5.79 12.51 -12.12
N GLY A 11 -6.10 13.79 -11.88
CA GLY A 11 -5.58 14.89 -12.71
C GLY A 11 -4.05 15.00 -12.70
N ILE A 12 -3.41 14.70 -11.57
CA ILE A 12 -1.94 14.65 -11.50
C ILE A 12 -1.39 13.45 -12.28
N LYS A 13 -2.01 12.27 -12.17
CA LYS A 13 -1.57 11.09 -12.93
C LYS A 13 -1.66 11.33 -14.44
N GLU A 14 -2.73 11.96 -14.91
CA GLU A 14 -2.91 12.32 -16.31
C GLU A 14 -1.85 13.32 -16.78
N SER A 15 -1.60 14.37 -15.98
CA SER A 15 -0.59 15.38 -16.29
C SER A 15 0.82 14.79 -16.37
N LEU A 16 1.15 13.83 -15.49
CA LEU A 16 2.43 13.12 -15.51
C LEU A 16 2.54 12.15 -16.70
N LYS A 17 1.46 11.47 -17.08
CA LYS A 17 1.42 10.64 -18.29
C LYS A 17 1.60 11.46 -19.57
N ALA A 18 1.08 12.70 -19.58
CA ALA A 18 1.24 13.65 -20.68
C ALA A 18 2.65 14.28 -20.74
N GLY A 19 3.59 13.90 -19.88
CA GLY A 19 4.97 14.39 -19.91
C GLY A 19 5.17 15.82 -19.36
N LYS A 20 4.21 16.37 -18.60
CA LYS A 20 4.36 17.71 -18.01
C LYS A 20 5.43 17.73 -16.92
N SER A 21 6.12 18.87 -16.78
CA SER A 21 7.14 19.07 -15.76
C SER A 21 6.58 18.92 -14.34
N VAL A 22 7.39 18.37 -13.44
CA VAL A 22 7.06 18.25 -12.01
C VAL A 22 6.82 19.61 -11.38
N CYS A 23 7.54 20.66 -11.80
CA CYS A 23 7.32 22.02 -11.32
C CYS A 23 5.93 22.53 -11.70
N ASP A 24 5.52 22.36 -12.96
CA ASP A 24 4.22 22.85 -13.44
C ASP A 24 3.06 22.13 -12.75
N VAL A 25 3.19 20.82 -12.57
CA VAL A 25 2.20 20.01 -11.84
C VAL A 25 2.15 20.42 -10.36
N SER A 26 3.28 20.72 -9.74
CA SER A 26 3.35 21.18 -8.34
C SER A 26 2.61 22.51 -8.17
N SER A 27 2.88 23.49 -9.05
CA SER A 27 2.24 24.80 -9.03
C SER A 27 0.74 24.72 -9.33
N LYS A 28 0.33 23.93 -10.33
CA LYS A 28 -1.08 23.81 -10.75
C LYS A 28 -1.98 23.19 -9.69
N PHE A 29 -1.50 22.15 -8.99
CA PHE A 29 -2.30 21.41 -8.02
C PHE A 29 -2.07 21.85 -6.56
N GLY A 30 -1.15 22.79 -6.32
CA GLY A 30 -0.82 23.29 -4.99
C GLY A 30 -0.23 22.21 -4.08
N ILE A 31 0.67 21.38 -4.61
CA ILE A 31 1.25 20.24 -3.90
C ILE A 31 2.77 20.29 -3.90
N SER A 32 3.40 19.70 -2.88
CA SER A 32 4.86 19.63 -2.82
C SER A 32 5.44 18.79 -3.97
N LYS A 33 6.59 19.21 -4.51
CA LYS A 33 7.35 18.45 -5.52
C LYS A 33 7.64 17.01 -5.07
N SER A 34 7.93 16.82 -3.77
CA SER A 34 8.14 15.49 -3.18
C SER A 34 6.93 14.56 -3.33
N THR A 35 5.72 15.10 -3.25
CA THR A 35 4.48 14.34 -3.45
C THR A 35 4.32 13.95 -4.91
N VAL A 36 4.61 14.85 -5.85
CA VAL A 36 4.58 14.57 -7.30
C VAL A 36 5.57 13.47 -7.67
N HIS A 37 6.83 13.55 -7.22
CA HIS A 37 7.84 12.50 -7.44
C HIS A 37 7.43 11.14 -6.85
N ARG A 38 6.79 11.13 -5.67
CA ARG A 38 6.28 9.89 -5.08
C ARG A 38 5.19 9.26 -5.94
N MET A 39 4.29 10.05 -6.52
CA MET A 39 3.23 9.54 -7.39
C MET A 39 3.78 9.10 -8.75
N GLY A 40 4.71 9.83 -9.35
CA GLY A 40 5.37 9.42 -10.60
C GLY A 40 6.04 8.06 -10.48
N ARG A 41 6.73 7.79 -9.36
CA ARG A 41 7.32 6.46 -9.08
C ARG A 41 6.30 5.34 -9.05
N THR A 42 5.08 5.59 -8.59
CA THR A 42 4.00 4.58 -8.58
C THR A 42 3.42 4.31 -9.97
N ILE A 43 3.44 5.30 -10.86
CA ILE A 43 2.97 5.13 -12.25
C ILE A 43 3.97 4.29 -13.05
N ASN A 44 5.27 4.53 -12.87
CA ASN A 44 6.33 3.86 -13.61
C ASN A 44 6.74 2.51 -13.00
N SER A 45 6.26 2.16 -11.80
CA SER A 45 6.57 0.87 -11.19
C SER A 45 5.64 -0.21 -11.74
N THR A 46 6.22 -1.23 -12.39
CA THR A 46 5.51 -2.44 -12.82
C THR A 46 5.04 -3.30 -11.64
N VAL A 47 5.69 -3.15 -10.48
CA VAL A 47 5.42 -3.94 -9.27
C VAL A 47 4.37 -3.26 -8.41
N MET A 48 3.23 -3.92 -8.22
CA MET A 48 2.25 -3.50 -7.22
C MET A 48 2.86 -3.62 -5.82
N LYS A 49 2.92 -2.51 -5.08
CA LYS A 49 3.33 -2.54 -3.68
C LYS A 49 2.22 -3.18 -2.85
N SER A 50 2.50 -4.34 -2.25
CA SER A 50 1.62 -4.90 -1.24
C SER A 50 1.51 -3.92 -0.08
N LYS A 51 0.29 -3.70 0.42
CA LYS A 51 0.14 -3.06 1.72
C LYS A 51 0.55 -4.13 2.73
N GLY A 52 1.80 -4.06 3.19
CA GLY A 52 2.27 -4.94 4.26
C GLY A 52 1.23 -4.93 5.38
N CYS A 53 0.71 -6.11 5.72
CA CYS A 53 -0.15 -6.25 6.88
C CYS A 53 0.70 -6.70 8.07
N CYS A 54 0.34 -6.22 9.26
CA CYS A 54 0.80 -6.89 10.46
C CYS A 54 0.05 -8.22 10.55
N PRO A 55 0.75 -9.37 10.70
CA PRO A 55 0.07 -10.63 10.90
C PRO A 55 -0.84 -10.53 12.13
N ILE A 56 -2.11 -10.91 11.97
CA ILE A 56 -3.03 -11.02 13.11
C ILE A 56 -2.47 -12.10 14.03
N LYS A 57 -2.24 -11.76 15.30
CA LYS A 57 -1.78 -12.76 16.28
C LYS A 57 -2.86 -13.83 16.43
N LEU A 58 -2.48 -15.08 16.21
CA LEU A 58 -3.36 -16.22 16.46
C LEU A 58 -3.85 -16.23 17.91
N LEU A 59 -5.11 -16.63 18.10
CA LEU A 59 -5.69 -16.84 19.43
C LEU A 59 -4.87 -17.92 20.18
N PRO A 60 -4.69 -17.81 21.51
CA PRO A 60 -3.90 -18.78 22.27
C PRO A 60 -4.35 -20.24 22.08
N GLN A 61 -5.65 -20.50 21.92
CA GLN A 61 -6.18 -21.85 21.67
C GLN A 61 -5.71 -22.40 20.32
N THR A 62 -5.77 -21.60 19.25
CA THR A 62 -5.28 -21.98 17.91
C THR A 62 -3.78 -22.27 17.94
N LYS A 63 -2.99 -21.46 18.65
CA LYS A 63 -1.55 -21.72 18.83
C LYS A 63 -1.30 -23.06 19.53
N ARG A 64 -2.02 -23.35 20.62
CA ARG A 64 -1.90 -24.62 21.35
C ARG A 64 -2.29 -25.82 20.48
N SER A 65 -3.34 -25.69 19.67
CA SER A 65 -3.75 -26.75 18.73
C SER A 65 -2.66 -27.03 17.71
N ILE A 66 -2.09 -25.99 17.09
CA ILE A 66 -0.98 -26.12 16.13
C ILE A 66 0.22 -26.83 16.77
N VAL A 67 0.63 -26.43 17.98
CA VAL A 67 1.75 -27.08 18.70
C VAL A 67 1.47 -28.55 18.98
N ARG A 68 0.26 -28.90 19.44
CA ARG A 68 -0.13 -30.30 19.69
C ARG A 68 -0.16 -31.13 18.41
N MET A 69 -0.63 -30.54 17.31
CA MET A 69 -0.64 -31.17 16.00
C MET A 69 0.80 -31.48 15.54
N MET A 70 1.73 -30.52 15.67
CA MET A 70 3.14 -30.75 15.31
C MET A 70 3.80 -31.81 16.19
N ALA A 71 3.50 -31.83 17.50
CA ALA A 71 4.15 -32.75 18.44
C ALA A 71 3.64 -34.19 18.35
N HIS A 72 2.36 -34.40 18.01
CA HIS A 72 1.70 -35.70 18.15
C HIS A 72 0.94 -36.17 16.90
N GLY A 73 0.82 -35.34 15.86
CA GLY A 73 0.12 -35.69 14.62
C GLY A 73 -1.40 -35.88 14.75
N LYS A 74 -2.00 -35.54 15.90
CA LYS A 74 -3.43 -35.77 16.16
C LYS A 74 -4.18 -34.46 16.40
N HIS A 75 -5.22 -34.21 15.60
CA HIS A 75 -6.18 -33.13 15.82
C HIS A 75 -7.43 -33.71 16.50
N LYS A 76 -7.68 -33.35 17.76
CA LYS A 76 -8.97 -33.64 18.41
C LYS A 76 -9.90 -32.45 18.18
N THR A 77 -10.83 -32.60 17.23
CA THR A 77 -12.07 -31.83 17.21
C THR A 77 -12.89 -32.26 18.43
N ALA A 78 -13.18 -31.32 19.33
CA ALA A 78 -14.25 -31.49 20.30
C ALA A 78 -15.60 -31.38 19.58
#